data_AF-A0A2R4JM56-F1
#
_entry.id   AF-A0A2R4JM56-F1
#
_cell.length_a   1.000
_cell.length_b   1.000
_cell.length_c   1.000
_cell.angle_alpha   90.00
_cell.angle_beta   90.00
_cell.angle_gamma   90.00
#
_symmetry.space_group_name_H-M   'P 1'
#
loop_
_entity.id
_entity.type
_entity.pdbx_description
1 polymer ?
#
loop_
_entity_poly.entity_id
_entity_poly.type
_entity_poly.pdbx_seq_one_letter_code
_entity_poly.pdbx_strand_id
1 'polypeptide(L)'
;MTAPVFVVDELPDGRPEFVLDGPEGRHAVSVKRLRAGEDVVLTDGAGRWARAEVVAAEGRDRLVVRLGETVEEPVETPRITVVQALPKGDRGELAVETMTETGVDAIVPWAAARCITQWKGERGAKALAKWRATAREAGKQSRRVRFPEIAEASTARQVAALLARADFAAVLHEDRDYGSEPLAAAELPVEGEIVLVVGPEGGVSPEELALFEEAGAKAYRLGRSVLRTSTAGTAAAALVLGRTGRWS
;
A
#
# COMPACT_ATOMS: atom_id res chain seq x y z
N MET A 1 0.21 5.62 25.06
CA MET A 1 -0.38 5.02 23.84
C MET A 1 -0.34 6.09 22.76
N THR A 2 0.01 5.74 21.52
CA THR A 2 0.00 6.70 20.38
C THR A 2 -1.43 7.05 20.00
N ALA A 3 -1.69 8.32 19.68
CA ALA A 3 -3.01 8.80 19.27
C ALA A 3 -3.59 7.99 18.08
N PRO A 4 -4.88 7.63 18.09
CA PRO A 4 -5.54 6.98 16.96
C PRO A 4 -5.63 7.92 15.75
N VAL A 5 -5.48 7.35 14.55
CA VAL A 5 -5.61 8.04 13.27
C VAL A 5 -7.02 7.87 12.72
N PHE A 6 -7.63 8.97 12.30
CA PHE A 6 -8.91 9.03 11.58
C PHE A 6 -8.72 9.73 10.24
N VAL A 7 -9.47 9.28 9.23
CA VAL A 7 -9.30 9.76 7.86
C VAL A 7 -10.45 10.66 7.46
N VAL A 8 -10.14 11.87 7.04
CA VAL A 8 -11.10 12.86 6.54
C VAL A 8 -10.86 13.12 5.05
N ASP A 9 -11.90 13.48 4.30
CA ASP A 9 -11.75 13.74 2.87
C ASP A 9 -11.02 15.07 2.61
N GLU A 10 -11.19 16.06 3.50
CA GLU A 10 -10.51 17.34 3.46
C GLU A 10 -10.15 17.78 4.88
N LEU A 11 -8.91 18.23 5.09
CA LEU A 11 -8.49 18.77 6.37
C LEU A 11 -9.04 20.18 6.58
N PRO A 12 -9.55 20.54 7.77
CA PRO A 12 -10.25 21.80 7.99
C PRO A 12 -9.25 22.93 8.28
N ASP A 13 -8.48 23.33 7.27
CA ASP A 13 -7.41 24.31 7.43
C ASP A 13 -7.95 25.66 7.95
N GLY A 14 -7.24 26.20 8.94
CA GLY A 14 -7.56 27.51 9.55
C GLY A 14 -8.82 27.52 10.43
N ARG A 15 -9.45 26.38 10.71
CA ARG A 15 -10.57 26.29 11.67
C ARG A 15 -10.08 25.78 13.02
N PRO A 16 -10.44 26.45 14.14
CA PRO A 16 -9.99 26.01 15.46
C PRO A 16 -10.66 24.71 15.91
N GLU A 17 -11.87 24.42 15.40
CA GLU A 17 -12.63 23.23 15.76
C GLU A 17 -13.19 22.52 14.51
N PHE A 18 -13.28 21.20 14.62
CA PHE A 18 -13.84 20.33 13.60
C PHE A 18 -14.72 19.24 14.22
N VAL A 19 -15.76 18.85 13.49
CA VAL A 19 -16.61 17.72 13.87
C VAL A 19 -16.33 16.55 12.96
N LEU A 20 -15.74 15.50 13.52
CA LEU A 20 -15.61 14.21 12.85
C LEU A 20 -16.91 13.43 13.04
N ASP A 21 -17.64 13.23 11.94
CA ASP A 21 -18.92 12.52 11.92
C ASP A 21 -18.91 11.30 10.99
N GLY A 22 -20.09 10.77 10.68
CA GLY A 22 -20.25 9.62 9.78
C GLY A 22 -19.58 8.34 10.32
N PRO A 23 -19.03 7.49 9.43
CA PRO A 23 -18.38 6.24 9.83
C PRO A 23 -17.18 6.44 10.78
N GLU A 24 -16.36 7.46 10.53
CA GLU A 24 -15.17 7.75 11.34
C GLU A 24 -15.55 8.32 12.72
N GLY A 25 -16.53 9.23 12.79
CA GLY A 25 -17.09 9.71 14.05
C GLY A 25 -17.72 8.59 14.89
N ARG A 26 -18.44 7.65 14.26
CA ARG A 26 -18.94 6.44 14.93
C ARG A 26 -17.82 5.55 15.44
N HIS A 27 -16.76 5.36 14.66
CA HIS A 27 -15.59 4.61 15.11
C HIS A 27 -14.95 5.28 16.33
N ALA A 28 -14.81 6.60 16.33
CA ALA A 28 -14.26 7.36 17.44
C ALA A 28 -15.11 7.23 18.71
N VAL A 29 -16.41 7.49 18.63
CA VAL A 29 -17.30 7.60 19.80
C VAL A 29 -17.78 6.25 20.29
N SER A 30 -18.25 5.37 19.40
CA SER A 30 -18.88 4.11 19.81
C SER A 30 -17.87 2.96 19.97
N VAL A 31 -16.84 2.92 19.12
CA VAL A 31 -15.87 1.80 19.09
C VAL A 31 -14.65 2.12 19.95
N LYS A 32 -13.99 3.25 19.71
CA LYS A 32 -12.81 3.70 20.47
C LYS A 32 -13.20 4.35 21.81
N ARG A 33 -14.42 4.87 21.92
CA ARG A 33 -14.97 5.48 23.16
C ARG A 33 -14.11 6.63 23.68
N LEU A 34 -13.61 7.45 22.77
CA LEU A 34 -12.78 8.61 23.06
C LEU A 34 -13.53 9.64 23.91
N ARG A 35 -12.81 10.30 24.80
CA ARG A 35 -13.29 11.30 25.76
C ARG A 35 -12.58 12.61 25.57
N ALA A 36 -13.17 13.67 26.13
CA ALA A 36 -12.56 14.99 26.15
C ALA A 36 -11.15 14.96 26.78
N GLY A 37 -10.22 15.69 26.17
CA GLY A 37 -8.81 15.75 26.55
C GLY A 37 -7.93 14.62 25.99
N GLU A 38 -8.48 13.67 25.24
CA GLU A 38 -7.67 12.67 24.52
C GLU A 38 -7.15 13.22 23.18
N ASP A 39 -5.98 12.76 22.75
CA ASP A 39 -5.40 13.14 21.46
C ASP A 39 -5.85 12.21 20.32
N VAL A 40 -6.08 12.78 19.16
CA VAL A 40 -6.28 12.08 17.89
C VAL A 40 -5.41 12.68 16.78
N VAL A 41 -5.24 11.93 15.69
CA VAL A 41 -4.65 12.44 14.45
C VAL A 41 -5.72 12.40 13.37
N LEU A 42 -5.93 13.52 12.69
CA LEU A 42 -6.71 13.56 11.46
C LEU A 42 -5.76 13.60 10.26
N THR A 43 -6.06 12.84 9.23
CA THR A 43 -5.27 12.83 7.98
C THR A 43 -6.17 12.71 6.76
N ASP A 44 -5.71 13.24 5.62
CA ASP A 44 -6.33 12.97 4.32
C ASP A 44 -5.86 11.65 3.68
N GLY A 45 -4.91 10.94 4.32
CA GLY A 45 -4.31 9.73 3.78
C GLY A 45 -3.35 9.99 2.62
N ALA A 46 -3.16 11.24 2.22
CA ALA A 46 -2.29 11.71 1.17
C ALA A 46 -1.12 12.55 1.72
N GLY A 47 -0.79 12.35 3.00
CA GLY A 47 0.38 12.93 3.68
C GLY A 47 0.10 14.21 4.43
N ARG A 48 -1.06 14.86 4.26
CA ARG A 48 -1.43 15.97 5.13
C ARG A 48 -2.11 15.43 6.39
N TRP A 49 -1.81 16.04 7.52
CA TRP A 49 -2.36 15.63 8.81
C TRP A 49 -2.30 16.74 9.84
N ALA A 50 -3.12 16.61 10.89
CA ALA A 50 -3.08 17.48 12.06
C ALA A 50 -3.29 16.65 13.32
N ARG A 51 -2.56 16.99 14.40
CA ARG A 51 -2.94 16.53 15.74
C ARG A 51 -4.19 17.30 16.17
N ALA A 52 -5.08 16.64 16.89
CA ALA A 52 -6.26 17.27 17.43
C ALA A 52 -6.54 16.76 18.84
N GLU A 53 -7.04 17.64 19.69
CA GLU A 53 -7.51 17.29 21.04
C GLU A 53 -9.03 17.11 21.00
N VAL A 54 -9.54 16.01 21.57
CA VAL A 54 -10.99 15.81 21.70
C VAL A 54 -11.57 16.83 22.66
N VAL A 55 -12.53 17.62 22.18
CA VAL A 55 -13.29 18.58 22.99
C VAL A 55 -14.53 17.91 23.58
N ALA A 56 -15.26 17.15 22.76
CA ALA A 56 -16.47 16.46 23.19
C ALA A 56 -16.80 15.26 22.30
N ALA A 57 -17.52 14.29 22.87
CA ALA A 57 -18.20 13.25 22.12
C ALA A 57 -19.72 13.48 22.23
N GLU A 58 -20.38 13.69 21.10
CA GLU A 58 -21.81 14.00 21.01
C GLU A 58 -22.58 12.80 20.45
N GLY A 59 -23.52 12.29 21.23
CA GLY A 59 -24.35 11.14 20.82
C GLY A 59 -23.52 9.87 20.64
N ARG A 60 -23.60 9.24 19.45
CA ARG A 60 -22.93 7.96 19.14
C ARG A 60 -21.96 8.03 17.96
N ASP A 61 -21.92 9.13 17.23
CA ASP A 61 -21.19 9.25 15.97
C ASP A 61 -20.65 10.63 15.64
N ARG A 62 -20.60 11.57 16.58
CA ARG A 62 -19.98 12.89 16.37
C ARG A 62 -18.90 13.14 17.42
N LEU A 63 -17.68 13.39 16.97
CA LEU A 63 -16.54 13.75 17.81
C LEU A 63 -16.13 15.19 17.47
N VAL A 64 -16.22 16.08 18.45
CA VAL A 64 -15.75 17.47 18.33
C VAL A 64 -14.29 17.51 18.75
N VAL A 65 -13.43 18.05 17.90
CA VAL A 65 -11.99 18.16 18.14
C VAL A 65 -11.49 19.58 17.90
N ARG A 66 -10.47 19.98 18.66
CA ARG A 66 -9.70 21.20 18.43
C ARG A 66 -8.46 20.85 17.62
N LEU A 67 -8.31 21.48 16.45
CA LEU A 67 -7.21 21.18 15.54
C LEU A 67 -5.95 21.94 15.94
N GLY A 68 -4.81 21.26 15.86
CA GLY A 68 -3.49 21.88 15.79
C GLY A 68 -3.17 22.36 14.38
N GLU A 69 -1.90 22.68 14.16
CA GLU A 69 -1.38 23.04 12.83
C GLU A 69 -1.45 21.83 11.88
N THR A 70 -1.92 22.08 10.65
CA THR A 70 -1.83 21.11 9.56
C THR A 70 -0.39 21.04 9.05
N VAL A 71 0.15 19.83 8.98
CA VAL A 71 1.49 19.52 8.47
C VAL A 71 1.36 18.61 7.26
N GLU A 72 2.28 18.75 6.30
CA GLU A 72 2.41 17.81 5.18
C GLU A 72 3.70 16.99 5.34
N GLU A 73 3.57 15.68 5.36
CA GLU A 73 4.73 14.79 5.29
C GLU A 73 5.31 14.77 3.88
N PRO A 74 6.64 14.98 3.74
CA PRO A 74 7.30 14.90 2.45
C PRO A 74 7.07 13.52 1.82
N VAL A 75 7.04 13.49 0.49
CA VAL A 75 7.05 12.22 -0.22
C VAL A 75 8.42 11.59 -0.04
N GLU A 76 8.40 10.34 0.39
CA GLU A 76 9.61 9.58 0.65
C GLU A 76 10.23 9.04 -0.65
N THR A 77 11.55 8.87 -0.63
CA THR A 77 12.33 8.41 -1.79
C THR A 77 13.33 7.31 -1.38
N PRO A 78 13.49 6.23 -2.15
CA PRO A 78 12.78 5.93 -3.39
C PRO A 78 11.31 5.54 -3.14
N ARG A 79 10.46 5.79 -4.14
CA ARG A 79 9.07 5.35 -4.17
C ARG A 79 9.02 3.85 -4.49
N ILE A 80 8.29 3.09 -3.68
CA ILE A 80 8.17 1.64 -3.81
C ILE A 80 6.79 1.28 -4.34
N THR A 81 6.72 0.79 -5.58
CA THR A 81 5.50 0.23 -6.18
C THR A 81 5.57 -1.29 -6.22
N VAL A 82 4.52 -1.96 -5.76
CA VAL A 82 4.38 -3.42 -5.90
C VAL A 82 3.26 -3.75 -6.87
N VAL A 83 3.60 -4.40 -7.98
CA VAL A 83 2.65 -5.00 -8.91
C VAL A 83 2.27 -6.38 -8.37
N GLN A 84 1.02 -6.53 -7.94
CA GLN A 84 0.51 -7.74 -7.31
C GLN A 84 -0.44 -8.47 -8.26
N ALA A 85 -0.03 -9.62 -8.76
CA ALA A 85 -0.93 -10.50 -9.51
C ALA A 85 -2.17 -10.85 -8.67
N LEU A 86 -3.36 -10.88 -9.28
CA LEU A 86 -4.62 -11.13 -8.60
C LEU A 86 -4.67 -12.56 -8.01
N PRO A 87 -4.56 -12.72 -6.67
CA PRO A 87 -4.52 -14.05 -6.08
C PRO A 87 -5.93 -14.62 -5.90
N LYS A 88 -6.02 -15.88 -5.46
CA LYS A 88 -7.32 -16.49 -5.12
C LYS A 88 -7.73 -16.14 -3.69
N GLY A 89 -9.02 -15.84 -3.51
CA GLY A 89 -9.64 -15.68 -2.18
C GLY A 89 -9.26 -14.36 -1.51
N ASP A 90 -9.06 -14.42 -0.20
CA ASP A 90 -8.75 -13.29 0.69
C ASP A 90 -7.26 -12.89 0.74
N ARG A 91 -6.41 -13.67 0.08
CA ARG A 91 -4.96 -13.45 0.00
C ARG A 91 -4.56 -12.08 -0.54
N GLY A 92 -5.40 -11.51 -1.39
CA GLY A 92 -5.16 -10.20 -1.98
C GLY A 92 -5.28 -9.09 -0.95
N GLU A 93 -6.29 -9.16 -0.08
CA GLU A 93 -6.43 -8.20 1.01
C GLU A 93 -5.29 -8.34 2.02
N LEU A 94 -4.90 -9.57 2.38
CA LEU A 94 -3.74 -9.79 3.26
C LEU A 94 -2.44 -9.21 2.67
N ALA A 95 -2.24 -9.35 1.36
CA ALA A 95 -1.09 -8.76 0.67
C ALA A 95 -1.14 -7.23 0.76
N VAL A 96 -2.30 -6.63 0.48
CA VAL A 96 -2.49 -5.17 0.57
C VAL A 96 -2.28 -4.65 1.99
N GLU A 97 -2.84 -5.32 2.99
CA GLU A 97 -2.71 -4.98 4.41
C GLU A 97 -1.24 -4.97 4.82
N THR A 98 -0.53 -6.08 4.61
CA THR A 98 0.86 -6.21 5.07
C THR A 98 1.82 -5.33 4.26
N MET A 99 1.60 -5.12 2.96
CA MET A 99 2.36 -4.15 2.17
C MET A 99 2.13 -2.71 2.63
N THR A 100 0.89 -2.37 3.01
CA THR A 100 0.55 -1.07 3.59
C THR A 100 1.29 -0.87 4.91
N GLU A 101 1.29 -1.86 5.79
CA GLU A 101 2.00 -1.81 7.07
C GLU A 101 3.52 -1.66 6.90
N THR A 102 4.07 -2.31 5.87
CA THR A 102 5.52 -2.35 5.62
C THR A 102 6.05 -1.03 5.08
N GLY A 103 5.20 -0.20 4.47
CA GLY A 103 5.62 1.10 3.92
C GLY A 103 5.63 1.18 2.40
N VAL A 104 4.97 0.26 1.69
CA VAL A 104 4.77 0.37 0.23
C VAL A 104 4.00 1.66 -0.09
N ASP A 105 4.35 2.30 -1.21
CA ASP A 105 3.79 3.59 -1.64
C ASP A 105 2.69 3.43 -2.69
N ALA A 106 2.74 2.37 -3.49
CA ALA A 106 1.65 2.01 -4.40
C ALA A 106 1.55 0.50 -4.63
N ILE A 107 0.33 0.02 -4.84
CA ILE A 107 0.03 -1.36 -5.18
C ILE A 107 -0.78 -1.37 -6.47
N VAL A 108 -0.26 -2.05 -7.49
CA VAL A 108 -0.88 -2.18 -8.80
C VAL A 108 -1.44 -3.60 -8.94
N PRO A 109 -2.77 -3.80 -8.92
CA PRO A 109 -3.35 -5.10 -9.20
C PRO A 109 -3.04 -5.51 -10.64
N TRP A 110 -2.63 -6.76 -10.86
CA TRP A 110 -2.25 -7.24 -12.19
C TRP A 110 -3.00 -8.51 -12.59
N ALA A 111 -3.72 -8.43 -13.70
CA ALA A 111 -4.40 -9.57 -14.30
C ALA A 111 -3.40 -10.42 -15.14
N ALA A 112 -2.57 -11.20 -14.45
CA ALA A 112 -1.60 -12.09 -15.08
C ALA A 112 -2.27 -13.24 -15.86
N ALA A 113 -1.59 -13.77 -16.86
CA ALA A 113 -2.09 -14.84 -17.74
C ALA A 113 -2.47 -16.11 -16.97
N ARG A 114 -1.75 -16.41 -15.89
CA ARG A 114 -1.97 -17.58 -15.04
C ARG A 114 -2.81 -17.29 -13.79
N CYS A 115 -3.47 -16.13 -13.70
CA CYS A 115 -4.45 -15.84 -12.66
C CYS A 115 -5.75 -16.62 -12.90
N ILE A 116 -6.18 -17.39 -11.89
CA ILE A 116 -7.53 -17.98 -11.87
C ILE A 116 -8.58 -16.89 -11.61
N THR A 117 -8.25 -15.93 -10.75
CA THR A 117 -9.12 -14.79 -10.45
C THR A 117 -9.14 -13.80 -11.61
N GLN A 118 -10.32 -13.45 -12.09
CA GLN A 118 -10.48 -12.40 -13.09
C GLN A 118 -11.42 -11.31 -12.55
N TRP A 119 -10.95 -10.07 -12.56
CA TRP A 119 -11.77 -8.90 -12.23
C TRP A 119 -12.47 -8.42 -13.49
N LYS A 120 -13.79 -8.61 -13.57
CA LYS A 120 -14.63 -8.17 -14.70
C LYS A 120 -15.86 -7.44 -14.19
N GLY A 121 -16.22 -6.34 -14.86
CA GLY A 121 -17.41 -5.54 -14.56
C GLY A 121 -17.52 -5.17 -13.09
N GLU A 122 -18.75 -5.18 -12.57
CA GLU A 122 -19.08 -4.81 -11.19
C GLU A 122 -18.34 -5.66 -10.14
N ARG A 123 -18.11 -6.94 -10.42
CA ARG A 123 -17.36 -7.82 -9.51
C ARG A 123 -15.91 -7.38 -9.35
N GLY A 124 -15.29 -6.93 -10.45
CA GLY A 124 -13.95 -6.35 -10.43
C GLY A 124 -13.90 -5.05 -9.64
N ALA A 125 -14.84 -4.13 -9.91
CA ALA A 125 -14.94 -2.87 -9.18
C ALA A 125 -15.13 -3.07 -7.66
N LYS A 126 -15.95 -4.04 -7.26
CA LYS A 126 -16.15 -4.39 -5.84
C LYS A 126 -14.88 -4.95 -5.19
N ALA A 127 -14.12 -5.78 -5.90
CA ALA A 127 -12.86 -6.33 -5.39
C ALA A 127 -11.80 -5.23 -5.24
N LEU A 128 -11.68 -4.33 -6.23
CA LEU A 128 -10.80 -3.17 -6.15
C LEU A 128 -11.18 -2.23 -5.00
N ALA A 129 -12.47 -1.94 -4.81
CA ALA A 129 -12.97 -1.14 -3.70
C ALA A 129 -12.62 -1.78 -2.34
N LYS A 130 -12.66 -3.11 -2.26
CA LYS A 130 -12.23 -3.85 -1.06
C LYS A 130 -10.73 -3.68 -0.80
N TRP A 131 -9.87 -3.75 -1.81
CA TRP A 131 -8.43 -3.50 -1.65
C TRP A 131 -8.15 -2.06 -1.21
N ARG A 132 -8.83 -1.06 -1.79
CA ARG A 132 -8.75 0.34 -1.36
C ARG A 132 -9.17 0.51 0.10
N ALA A 133 -10.26 -0.14 0.52
CA ALA A 133 -10.69 -0.13 1.91
C ALA A 133 -9.67 -0.80 2.84
N THR A 134 -9.10 -1.93 2.44
CA THR A 134 -8.04 -2.62 3.21
C THR A 134 -6.81 -1.73 3.39
N ALA A 135 -6.35 -1.04 2.35
CA ALA A 135 -5.23 -0.11 2.44
C ALA A 135 -5.54 1.07 3.39
N ARG A 136 -6.75 1.65 3.31
CA ARG A 136 -7.19 2.72 4.22
C ARG A 136 -7.21 2.24 5.68
N GLU A 137 -7.79 1.07 5.96
CA GLU A 137 -7.86 0.53 7.32
C GLU A 137 -6.48 0.17 7.88
N ALA A 138 -5.65 -0.51 7.08
CA ALA A 138 -4.27 -0.85 7.46
C ALA A 138 -3.47 0.41 7.75
N GLY A 139 -3.54 1.42 6.87
CA GLY A 139 -2.88 2.70 7.06
C GLY A 139 -3.23 3.39 8.39
N LYS A 140 -4.52 3.39 8.76
CA LYS A 140 -4.98 3.90 10.08
C LYS A 140 -4.38 3.12 11.25
N GLN A 141 -4.35 1.79 11.17
CA GLN A 141 -3.79 0.95 12.24
C GLN A 141 -2.26 1.11 12.34
N SER A 142 -1.57 1.25 11.21
CA SER A 142 -0.13 1.49 11.12
C SER A 142 0.29 2.92 11.46
N ARG A 143 -0.67 3.81 11.75
CA ARG A 143 -0.43 5.23 12.04
C ARG A 143 0.25 6.00 10.90
N ARG A 144 0.08 5.53 9.67
CA ARG A 144 0.54 6.27 8.49
C ARG A 144 -0.40 7.47 8.26
N VAL A 145 0.13 8.54 7.70
CA VAL A 145 -0.67 9.68 7.18
C VAL A 145 -0.64 9.74 5.66
N ARG A 146 0.24 8.97 5.03
CA ARG A 146 0.25 8.67 3.59
C ARG A 146 0.03 7.18 3.37
N PHE A 147 -1.11 6.82 2.79
CA PHE A 147 -1.48 5.44 2.46
C PHE A 147 -1.00 5.07 1.06
N PRO A 148 -0.79 3.77 0.77
CA PRO A 148 -0.46 3.36 -0.58
C PRO A 148 -1.62 3.63 -1.54
N GLU A 149 -1.28 4.10 -2.73
CA GLU A 149 -2.22 4.18 -3.84
C GLU A 149 -2.57 2.76 -4.32
N ILE A 150 -3.86 2.43 -4.41
CA ILE A 150 -4.32 1.20 -5.07
C ILE A 150 -4.82 1.56 -6.48
N ALA A 151 -3.98 1.25 -7.47
CA ALA A 151 -4.23 1.56 -8.87
C ALA A 151 -5.33 0.68 -9.48
N GLU A 152 -5.77 1.04 -10.68
CA GLU A 152 -6.65 0.18 -11.48
C GLU A 152 -5.93 -1.12 -11.90
N ALA A 153 -6.71 -2.18 -12.10
CA ALA A 153 -6.16 -3.46 -12.52
C ALA A 153 -5.50 -3.35 -13.91
N SER A 154 -4.24 -3.73 -13.97
CA SER A 154 -3.39 -3.59 -15.15
C SER A 154 -3.27 -4.90 -15.93
N THR A 155 -3.08 -4.76 -17.25
CA THR A 155 -2.66 -5.84 -18.16
C THR A 155 -1.14 -5.99 -18.14
N ALA A 156 -0.61 -7.11 -18.64
CA ALA A 156 0.84 -7.32 -18.76
C ALA A 156 1.54 -6.19 -19.56
N ARG A 157 0.92 -5.67 -20.62
CA ARG A 157 1.48 -4.54 -21.39
C ARG A 157 1.57 -3.24 -20.58
N GLN A 158 0.57 -2.97 -19.74
CA GLN A 158 0.60 -1.80 -18.86
C GLN A 158 1.63 -1.95 -17.75
N VAL A 159 1.80 -3.17 -17.21
CA VAL A 159 2.88 -3.48 -16.28
C VAL A 159 4.25 -3.28 -16.95
N ALA A 160 4.45 -3.77 -18.17
CA ALA A 160 5.67 -3.55 -18.92
C ALA A 160 5.99 -2.05 -19.12
N ALA A 161 4.97 -1.24 -19.45
CA ALA A 161 5.13 0.21 -19.57
C ALA A 161 5.50 0.89 -18.24
N LEU A 162 5.03 0.36 -17.10
CA LEU A 162 5.43 0.82 -15.77
C LEU A 162 6.89 0.46 -15.49
N LEU A 163 7.30 -0.78 -15.77
CA LEU A 163 8.67 -1.27 -15.56
C LEU A 163 9.69 -0.49 -16.38
N ALA A 164 9.38 -0.17 -17.64
CA ALA A 164 10.25 0.60 -18.53
C ALA A 164 10.54 2.04 -18.06
N ARG A 165 9.77 2.55 -17.08
CA ARG A 165 9.93 3.88 -16.50
C ARG A 165 10.57 3.86 -15.12
N ALA A 166 10.82 2.68 -14.55
CA ALA A 166 11.38 2.53 -13.22
C ALA A 166 12.90 2.65 -13.24
N ASP A 167 13.48 3.22 -12.18
CA ASP A 167 14.93 3.23 -11.98
C ASP A 167 15.43 1.83 -11.56
N PHE A 168 14.56 1.03 -10.95
CA PHE A 168 14.79 -0.39 -10.70
C PHE A 168 13.50 -1.21 -10.88
N ALA A 169 13.56 -2.25 -11.71
CA ALA A 169 12.45 -3.14 -11.99
C ALA A 169 12.84 -4.60 -11.72
N ALA A 170 12.10 -5.25 -10.81
CA ALA A 170 12.34 -6.63 -10.41
C ALA A 170 11.09 -7.49 -10.54
N VAL A 171 11.22 -8.63 -11.21
CA VAL A 171 10.21 -9.69 -11.21
C VAL A 171 10.62 -10.75 -10.19
N LEU A 172 9.79 -10.96 -9.16
CA LEU A 172 10.04 -11.99 -8.16
C LEU A 172 9.71 -13.35 -8.74
N HIS A 173 10.75 -14.14 -9.02
CA HIS A 173 10.64 -15.45 -9.63
C HIS A 173 11.34 -16.52 -8.78
N GLU A 174 10.65 -17.64 -8.59
CA GLU A 174 11.06 -18.77 -7.78
C GLU A 174 12.06 -19.71 -8.47
N ASP A 175 12.10 -19.69 -9.81
CA ASP A 175 12.94 -20.58 -10.58
C ASP A 175 14.42 -20.14 -10.53
N ARG A 176 15.28 -21.07 -10.12
CA ARG A 176 16.74 -20.87 -10.01
C ARG A 176 17.45 -21.08 -11.33
N ASP A 177 16.87 -21.89 -12.21
CA ASP A 177 17.46 -22.25 -13.50
C ASP A 177 17.13 -21.19 -14.57
N TYR A 178 16.17 -20.30 -14.28
CA TYR A 178 15.85 -19.12 -15.11
C TYR A 178 16.91 -17.99 -15.02
N GLY A 179 17.99 -18.16 -14.26
CA GLY A 179 19.02 -17.12 -14.11
C GLY A 179 18.66 -15.99 -13.14
N SER A 180 17.75 -16.23 -12.20
CA SER A 180 17.35 -15.24 -11.19
C SER A 180 18.48 -14.86 -10.23
N GLU A 181 18.67 -13.55 -9.99
CA GLU A 181 19.65 -13.04 -9.04
C GLU A 181 19.05 -12.91 -7.62
N PRO A 182 19.83 -13.02 -6.53
CA PRO A 182 19.32 -12.72 -5.19
C PRO A 182 18.95 -11.23 -5.07
N LEU A 183 17.68 -10.90 -4.76
CA LEU A 183 17.28 -9.49 -4.55
C LEU A 183 18.10 -8.81 -3.43
N ALA A 184 18.51 -9.60 -2.43
CA ALA A 184 19.38 -9.16 -1.34
C ALA A 184 20.74 -8.61 -1.79
N ALA A 185 21.20 -8.97 -3.00
CA ALA A 185 22.47 -8.53 -3.56
C ALA A 185 22.29 -7.50 -4.70
N ALA A 186 21.06 -7.17 -5.08
CA ALA A 186 20.79 -6.22 -6.16
C ALA A 186 21.34 -4.83 -5.82
N GLU A 187 21.81 -4.09 -6.81
CA GLU A 187 22.10 -2.67 -6.68
C GLU A 187 20.78 -1.91 -6.71
N LEU A 188 20.43 -1.24 -5.61
CA LEU A 188 19.18 -0.54 -5.43
C LEU A 188 19.42 0.97 -5.46
N PRO A 189 18.61 1.74 -6.20
CA PRO A 189 18.72 3.19 -6.17
C PRO A 189 18.21 3.72 -4.82
N VAL A 190 18.81 4.81 -4.34
CA VAL A 190 18.39 5.51 -3.11
C VAL A 190 17.39 6.64 -3.37
N GLU A 191 17.10 6.91 -4.63
CA GLU A 191 16.10 7.87 -5.09
C GLU A 191 15.34 7.30 -6.29
N GLY A 192 14.22 7.91 -6.68
CA GLY A 192 13.46 7.52 -7.87
C GLY A 192 12.42 6.45 -7.60
N GLU A 193 12.18 5.58 -8.58
CA GLU A 193 11.09 4.59 -8.56
C GLU A 193 11.62 3.15 -8.59
N ILE A 194 11.17 2.35 -7.62
CA ILE A 194 11.42 0.91 -7.54
C ILE A 194 10.10 0.16 -7.77
N VAL A 195 10.06 -0.70 -8.78
CA VAL A 195 8.89 -1.52 -9.10
C VAL A 195 9.20 -3.00 -8.88
N LEU A 196 8.41 -3.65 -8.02
CA LEU A 196 8.51 -5.08 -7.70
C LEU A 196 7.28 -5.82 -8.23
N VAL A 197 7.48 -6.87 -9.03
CA VAL A 197 6.39 -7.68 -9.60
C VAL A 197 6.26 -9.00 -8.86
N VAL A 198 5.08 -9.26 -8.30
CA VAL A 198 4.70 -10.50 -7.63
C VAL A 198 3.76 -11.29 -8.54
N GLY A 199 4.18 -12.47 -8.97
CA GLY A 199 3.40 -13.38 -9.79
C GLY A 199 2.20 -14.05 -9.08
N PRO A 200 1.28 -14.67 -9.84
CA PRO A 200 0.18 -15.45 -9.30
C PRO A 200 0.66 -16.80 -8.78
N GLU A 201 -0.24 -17.60 -8.18
CA GLU A 201 0.10 -18.95 -7.71
C GLU A 201 0.60 -19.90 -8.83
N GLY A 202 0.24 -19.63 -10.09
CA GLY A 202 0.72 -20.38 -11.26
C GLY A 202 2.07 -19.90 -11.83
N GLY A 203 2.73 -18.96 -11.16
CA GLY A 203 3.95 -18.30 -11.65
C GLY A 203 3.67 -17.31 -12.79
N VAL A 204 4.69 -16.52 -13.13
CA VAL A 204 4.67 -15.63 -14.31
C VAL A 204 4.86 -16.49 -15.57
N SER A 205 4.13 -16.21 -16.65
CA SER A 205 4.31 -16.99 -17.88
C SER A 205 5.63 -16.63 -18.59
N PRO A 206 6.21 -17.52 -19.41
CA PRO A 206 7.41 -17.21 -20.20
C PRO A 206 7.23 -15.97 -21.10
N GLU A 207 6.04 -15.78 -21.67
CA GLU A 207 5.72 -14.62 -22.51
C GLU A 207 5.65 -13.32 -21.70
N GLU A 208 5.13 -13.38 -20.47
CA GLU A 208 5.11 -12.25 -19.55
C GLU A 208 6.52 -11.90 -19.04
N LEU A 209 7.33 -12.91 -18.73
CA LEU A 209 8.73 -12.72 -18.35
C LEU A 209 9.51 -12.05 -19.48
N ALA A 210 9.43 -12.57 -20.71
CA ALA A 210 10.10 -12.00 -21.87
C ALA A 210 9.66 -10.54 -22.11
N LEU A 211 8.36 -10.25 -22.00
CA LEU A 211 7.83 -8.90 -22.11
C LEU A 211 8.39 -7.95 -21.03
N PHE A 212 8.54 -8.42 -19.80
CA PHE A 212 9.09 -7.62 -18.70
C PHE A 212 10.59 -7.41 -18.83
N GLU A 213 11.33 -8.41 -19.34
CA GLU A 213 12.74 -8.30 -19.66
C GLU A 213 13.00 -7.30 -20.80
N GLU A 214 12.18 -7.32 -21.86
CA GLU A 214 12.20 -6.31 -22.93
C GLU A 214 11.95 -4.89 -22.39
N ALA A 215 11.17 -4.77 -21.31
CA ALA A 215 10.93 -3.51 -20.61
C ALA A 215 12.03 -3.15 -19.59
N GLY A 216 13.12 -3.92 -19.50
CA GLY A 216 14.27 -3.65 -18.64
C GLY A 216 14.17 -4.24 -17.23
N ALA A 217 13.14 -5.01 -16.92
CA ALA A 217 13.06 -5.72 -15.64
C ALA A 217 13.98 -6.94 -15.62
N LYS A 218 14.48 -7.30 -14.42
CA LYS A 218 15.25 -8.53 -14.22
C LYS A 218 14.52 -9.47 -13.27
N ALA A 219 14.74 -10.77 -13.44
CA ALA A 219 14.23 -11.79 -12.51
C ALA A 219 15.09 -11.85 -11.24
N TYR A 220 14.44 -11.81 -10.07
CA TYR A 220 15.08 -11.92 -8.77
C TYR A 220 14.40 -12.95 -7.88
N ARG A 221 15.18 -13.53 -6.97
CA ARG A 221 14.71 -14.49 -5.96
C ARG A 221 14.83 -13.97 -4.53
N LEU A 222 13.92 -14.42 -3.68
CA LEU A 222 13.91 -14.17 -2.24
C LEU A 222 14.31 -15.43 -1.47
N GLY A 223 15.62 -15.61 -1.30
CA GLY A 223 16.17 -16.74 -0.56
C GLY A 223 16.03 -18.08 -1.28
N ARG A 224 15.81 -19.16 -0.52
CA ARG A 224 15.69 -20.53 -1.04
C ARG A 224 14.25 -21.04 -1.10
N SER A 225 13.38 -20.51 -0.24
CA SER A 225 12.00 -20.97 -0.13
C SER A 225 11.11 -20.24 -1.13
N VAL A 226 10.13 -20.95 -1.67
CA VAL A 226 9.08 -20.32 -2.47
C VAL A 226 8.17 -19.53 -1.53
N LEU A 227 8.17 -18.20 -1.66
CA LEU A 227 7.23 -17.35 -0.93
C LEU A 227 5.86 -17.38 -1.60
N ARG A 228 4.82 -17.35 -0.77
CA ARG A 228 3.44 -17.25 -1.26
C ARG A 228 3.21 -15.87 -1.84
N THR A 229 2.36 -15.79 -2.86
CA THR A 229 1.97 -14.53 -3.51
C THR A 229 1.55 -13.44 -2.50
N SER A 230 0.84 -13.81 -1.41
CA SER A 230 0.42 -12.88 -0.34
C SER A 230 1.55 -12.38 0.58
N THR A 231 2.74 -12.97 0.51
CA THR A 231 3.88 -12.68 1.41
C THR A 231 5.08 -12.14 0.65
N ALA A 232 5.23 -12.51 -0.63
CA ALA A 232 6.38 -12.16 -1.46
C ALA A 232 6.55 -10.64 -1.59
N GLY A 233 5.46 -9.90 -1.86
CA GLY A 233 5.49 -8.43 -1.96
C GLY A 233 5.98 -7.76 -0.68
N THR A 234 5.41 -8.15 0.45
CA THR A 234 5.78 -7.66 1.80
C THR A 234 7.24 -7.95 2.14
N ALA A 235 7.70 -9.18 1.90
CA ALA A 235 9.10 -9.57 2.16
C ALA A 235 10.09 -8.82 1.26
N ALA A 236 9.75 -8.64 -0.03
CA ALA A 236 10.56 -7.89 -0.97
C ALA A 236 10.64 -6.41 -0.59
N ALA A 237 9.50 -5.80 -0.28
CA ALA A 237 9.41 -4.40 0.13
C ALA A 237 10.23 -4.15 1.39
N ALA A 238 10.09 -4.99 2.43
CA ALA A 238 10.88 -4.86 3.65
C ALA A 238 12.40 -4.90 3.40
N LEU A 239 12.85 -5.82 2.52
CA LEU A 239 14.25 -5.91 2.14
C LEU A 239 14.74 -4.66 1.41
N VAL A 240 13.95 -4.15 0.46
CA VAL A 240 14.29 -2.96 -0.32
C VAL A 240 14.30 -1.72 0.57
N LEU A 241 13.28 -1.53 1.41
CA LEU A 241 13.21 -0.40 2.34
C LEU A 241 14.40 -0.36 3.30
N GLY A 242 14.79 -1.52 3.85
CA GLY A 242 15.98 -1.64 4.71
C GLY A 242 17.31 -1.36 4.01
N ARG A 243 17.38 -1.47 2.67
CA ARG A 243 18.61 -1.25 1.88
C ARG A 243 18.65 0.09 1.14
N THR A 244 17.55 0.83 1.09
CA THR A 244 17.43 2.12 0.39
C THR A 244 17.54 3.31 1.35
N GLY A 245 17.63 3.06 2.66
CA GLY A 245 17.66 4.10 3.69
C GLY A 245 16.28 4.54 4.18
N ARG A 246 15.20 4.08 3.55
CA ARG A 246 13.81 4.38 3.96
C ARG A 246 13.47 3.93 5.38
N TRP A 247 14.23 2.99 5.95
CA TRP A 247 14.09 2.50 7.32
C TRP A 247 15.25 2.90 8.26
N SER A 248 16.20 3.74 7.80
CA SER A 248 17.38 4.14 8.58
C SER A 248 17.33 5.57 9.08
#